data_AF-A0A524KFA2-F1
#
_entry.id   AF-A0A524KFA2-F1
#
_cell.length_a   1.000
_cell.length_b   1.000
_cell.length_c   1.000
_cell.angle_alpha   90.00
_cell.angle_beta   90.00
_cell.angle_gamma   90.00
#
_symmetry.space_group_name_H-M   'P 1'
#
loop_
_entity.id
_entity.type
_entity.pdbx_description
1 polymer ?
#
loop_
_entity_poly.entity_id
_entity_poly.type
_entity_poly.pdbx_seq_one_letter_code
_entity_poly.pdbx_strand_id
1 'polypeptide(L)'
;MSNVAGTKDIKALLAKARRAIKGKAPNPEEAAKFLAEAAQAYDADLAWRKRAEAGLKNGLAEYDAAIHDTIGLRGQSRLPTDQALYVASCSSGHKDISLSF
;
A
#
# COMPACT_ATOMS: atom_id res chain seq x y z
N MET A 1 1.72 -12.89 -8.77
CA MET A 1 2.34 -12.28 -7.58
C MET A 1 2.67 -10.79 -7.75
N SER A 2 1.98 -10.03 -8.62
CA SER A 2 2.21 -8.58 -8.75
C SER A 2 1.37 -7.75 -7.78
N ASN A 3 0.39 -8.36 -7.12
CA ASN A 3 -0.68 -7.66 -6.41
C ASN A 3 -0.45 -7.52 -4.90
N VAL A 4 0.67 -8.04 -4.39
CA VAL A 4 1.03 -7.92 -2.98
C VAL A 4 2.15 -6.90 -2.87
N ALA A 5 1.90 -5.81 -2.14
CA ALA A 5 2.91 -4.80 -1.88
C ALA A 5 4.11 -5.43 -1.13
N GLY A 6 5.32 -4.98 -1.46
CA GLY A 6 6.57 -5.47 -0.86
C GLY A 6 7.17 -6.73 -1.48
N THR A 7 6.49 -7.44 -2.38
CA THR A 7 7.00 -8.72 -2.93
C THR A 7 7.77 -8.59 -4.25
N LYS A 8 8.16 -7.37 -4.64
CA LYS A 8 8.83 -7.11 -5.93
C LYS A 8 10.18 -7.80 -6.03
N ASP A 9 10.96 -7.78 -4.95
CA ASP A 9 12.32 -8.31 -4.94
C ASP A 9 12.34 -9.83 -4.99
N ILE A 10 11.46 -10.50 -4.23
CA ILE A 10 11.24 -11.95 -4.30
C ILE A 10 10.88 -12.37 -5.73
N LYS A 11 9.95 -11.64 -6.37
CA LYS A 11 9.58 -11.89 -7.77
C LYS A 11 10.76 -11.70 -8.73
N ALA A 12 11.59 -10.69 -8.50
CA ALA A 12 12.78 -10.45 -9.32
C ALA A 12 13.79 -11.59 -9.19
N LEU A 13 14.03 -12.11 -7.98
CA LEU A 13 14.90 -13.26 -7.72
C LEU A 13 14.39 -14.53 -8.41
N LEU A 14 13.08 -14.83 -8.31
CA LEU A 14 12.48 -15.96 -9.03
C LEU A 14 12.57 -15.81 -10.55
N ALA A 15 12.44 -14.59 -11.07
CA ALA A 15 12.62 -14.32 -12.48
C ALA A 15 14.07 -14.53 -12.94
N LYS A 16 15.07 -14.14 -12.11
CA LYS A 16 16.48 -14.40 -12.36
C LYS A 16 16.80 -15.89 -12.34
N ALA A 17 16.33 -16.62 -11.32
CA ALA A 17 16.47 -18.08 -11.23
C ALA A 17 15.93 -18.77 -12.48
N ARG A 18 14.72 -18.39 -12.92
CA ARG A 18 14.11 -18.91 -14.16
C ARG A 18 14.96 -18.59 -15.39
N ARG A 19 15.51 -17.38 -15.49
CA ARG A 19 16.34 -16.96 -16.64
C ARG A 19 17.66 -17.74 -16.70
N ALA A 20 18.28 -18.02 -15.56
CA ALA A 20 19.54 -18.76 -15.48
C ALA A 20 19.45 -20.17 -16.09
N ILE A 21 18.27 -20.81 -16.01
CA ILE A 21 18.03 -22.14 -16.62
C ILE A 21 17.30 -22.06 -17.96
N LYS A 22 16.83 -20.88 -18.37
CA LYS A 22 16.07 -20.67 -19.61
C LYS A 22 17.03 -20.20 -20.71
N GLY A 23 17.60 -21.14 -21.46
CA GLY A 23 18.46 -20.83 -22.60
C GLY A 23 19.19 -22.05 -23.16
N LYS A 24 20.09 -21.81 -24.11
CA LYS A 24 20.94 -22.85 -24.74
C LYS A 24 22.09 -23.33 -23.83
N ALA A 25 22.43 -22.57 -22.80
CA ALA A 25 23.47 -22.90 -21.80
C ALA A 25 22.90 -22.69 -20.38
N PRO A 26 22.14 -23.67 -19.84
CA PRO A 26 21.55 -23.56 -18.52
C PRO A 26 22.61 -23.55 -17.41
N ASN A 27 22.46 -22.64 -16.43
CA ASN A 27 23.30 -22.52 -15.25
C ASN A 27 22.51 -22.90 -13.97
N PRO A 28 22.49 -24.18 -13.59
CA PRO A 28 21.72 -24.64 -12.43
C PRO A 28 22.27 -24.13 -11.09
N GLU A 29 23.58 -23.92 -10.97
CA GLU A 29 24.18 -23.39 -9.74
C GLU A 29 23.73 -21.96 -9.46
N GLU A 30 23.73 -21.11 -10.48
CA GLU A 30 23.26 -19.72 -10.38
C GLU A 30 21.75 -19.66 -10.10
N ALA A 31 20.96 -20.55 -10.73
CA ALA A 31 19.55 -20.67 -10.41
C ALA A 31 19.30 -21.06 -8.95
N ALA A 32 20.07 -22.03 -8.42
CA ALA A 32 19.98 -22.44 -7.03
C ALA A 32 20.33 -21.30 -6.06
N LYS A 33 21.33 -20.47 -6.38
CA LYS A 33 21.67 -19.27 -5.59
C LYS A 33 20.50 -18.29 -5.53
N PHE A 34 19.91 -17.93 -6.67
CA PHE A 34 18.76 -17.03 -6.68
C PHE A 34 17.52 -17.60 -6.00
N LEU A 35 17.33 -18.93 -6.02
CA LEU A 35 16.25 -19.59 -5.27
C LEU A 35 16.49 -19.52 -3.76
N ALA A 36 17.72 -19.73 -3.30
CA ALA A 36 18.08 -19.62 -1.89
C ALA A 36 17.87 -18.18 -1.37
N GLU A 37 18.30 -17.18 -2.14
CA GLU A 37 18.06 -15.77 -1.84
C GLU A 37 16.55 -15.45 -1.78
N ALA A 38 15.76 -15.98 -2.73
CA ALA A 38 14.32 -15.78 -2.75
C ALA A 38 13.64 -16.40 -1.53
N ALA A 39 14.08 -17.58 -1.10
CA ALA A 39 13.57 -18.26 0.10
C ALA A 39 13.87 -17.46 1.36
N GLN A 40 15.11 -16.97 1.52
CA GLN A 40 15.49 -16.13 2.66
C GLN A 40 14.66 -14.83 2.72
N ALA A 41 14.48 -14.16 1.58
CA ALA A 41 13.67 -12.95 1.51
C ALA A 41 12.19 -13.23 1.83
N TYR A 42 11.67 -14.38 1.39
CA TYR A 42 10.31 -14.81 1.69
C TYR A 42 10.10 -15.10 3.18
N ASP A 43 11.02 -15.82 3.81
CA ASP A 43 10.96 -16.15 5.24
C ASP A 43 11.04 -14.87 6.10
N ALA A 44 11.89 -13.92 5.70
CA ALA A 44 11.98 -12.61 6.35
C ALA A 44 10.67 -11.81 6.22
N ASP A 45 10.06 -11.77 5.03
CA ASP A 45 8.76 -11.09 4.80
C ASP A 45 7.64 -11.74 5.63
N LEU A 46 7.59 -13.08 5.68
CA LEU A 46 6.63 -13.80 6.53
C LEU A 46 6.82 -13.51 8.02
N ALA A 47 8.07 -13.55 8.51
CA ALA A 47 8.37 -13.28 9.91
C ALA A 47 7.98 -11.85 10.30
N TRP A 48 8.26 -10.87 9.42
CA TRP A 48 7.84 -9.50 9.60
C TRP A 48 6.31 -9.36 9.64
N ARG A 49 5.59 -9.92 8.65
CA ARG A 49 4.13 -9.84 8.57
C ARG A 49 3.44 -10.45 9.78
N LYS A 50 3.92 -11.60 10.27
CA LYS A 50 3.39 -12.23 11.50
C LYS A 50 3.57 -11.32 12.72
N ARG A 51 4.75 -10.70 12.87
CA ARG A 51 5.00 -9.74 13.96
C ARG A 51 4.13 -8.48 13.83
N ALA A 52 3.98 -7.95 12.62
CA ALA A 52 3.15 -6.78 12.36
C ALA A 52 1.66 -7.08 12.61
N GLU A 53 1.18 -8.26 12.24
CA GLU A 53 -0.19 -8.68 12.51
C GLU A 53 -0.47 -8.77 14.01
N ALA A 54 0.44 -9.35 14.80
CA ALA A 54 0.27 -9.49 16.24
C ALA A 54 0.47 -8.17 17.01
N GLY A 55 1.43 -7.33 16.59
CA GLY A 55 1.87 -6.17 17.38
C GLY A 55 1.40 -4.81 16.88
N LEU A 56 1.10 -4.66 15.58
CA LEU A 56 0.82 -3.35 14.97
C LEU A 56 -0.59 -3.23 14.40
N LYS A 57 -1.18 -4.33 13.91
CA LYS A 57 -2.45 -4.30 13.16
C LYS A 57 -3.58 -3.63 13.95
N ASN A 58 -3.79 -4.03 15.19
CA ASN A 58 -4.85 -3.47 16.02
C ASN A 58 -4.58 -2.01 16.36
N GLY A 59 -3.38 -1.68 16.84
CA GLY A 59 -3.03 -0.31 17.20
C GLY A 59 -3.07 0.66 16.02
N LEU A 60 -2.67 0.22 14.82
CA LEU A 60 -2.79 1.02 13.60
C LEU A 60 -4.25 1.21 13.19
N ALA A 61 -5.10 0.19 13.30
CA ALA A 61 -6.51 0.30 12.99
C ALA A 61 -7.25 1.22 13.98
N GLU A 62 -6.94 1.13 15.27
CA GLU A 62 -7.48 2.02 16.30
C GLU A 62 -7.02 3.46 16.09
N TYR A 63 -5.73 3.66 15.79
CA TYR A 63 -5.19 4.98 15.49
C TYR A 63 -5.84 5.59 14.24
N ASP A 64 -5.94 4.82 13.15
CA ASP A 64 -6.61 5.24 11.91
C ASP A 64 -8.07 5.65 12.17
N ALA A 65 -8.82 4.85 12.93
CA ALA A 65 -10.19 5.18 13.32
C ALA A 65 -10.27 6.44 14.20
N ALA A 66 -9.36 6.62 15.16
CA ALA A 66 -9.36 7.76 16.06
C ALA A 66 -9.09 9.10 15.35
N ILE A 67 -8.32 9.06 14.26
CA ILE A 67 -7.89 10.26 13.54
C ILE A 67 -8.62 10.47 12.21
N HIS A 68 -9.43 9.49 11.77
CA HIS A 68 -10.08 9.48 10.46
C HIS A 68 -10.80 10.81 10.16
N ASP A 69 -11.54 11.33 11.15
CA ASP A 69 -12.32 12.56 11.02
C ASP A 69 -11.55 13.83 11.41
N THR A 70 -10.34 13.69 11.94
CA THR A 70 -9.51 14.82 12.44
C THR A 70 -8.30 15.12 11.56
N ILE A 71 -7.87 14.19 10.69
CA ILE A 71 -6.85 14.47 9.67
C ILE A 71 -7.47 15.43 8.65
N GLY A 72 -6.76 16.54 8.41
CA GLY A 72 -7.30 17.72 7.71
C GLY A 72 -8.13 17.39 6.46
N LEU A 73 -9.30 18.01 6.36
CA LEU A 73 -10.33 17.86 5.31
C LEU A 73 -9.79 17.78 3.87
N ARG A 74 -8.67 18.44 3.56
CA ARG A 74 -8.03 18.41 2.22
C ARG A 74 -7.41 17.05 1.86
N GLY A 75 -7.07 16.22 2.85
CA GLY A 75 -6.47 14.91 2.65
C GLY A 75 -7.49 13.77 2.61
N GLN A 76 -8.75 14.04 2.94
CA GLN A 76 -9.81 13.03 2.94
C GLN A 76 -10.35 12.82 1.52
N SER A 77 -10.63 11.56 1.16
CA SER A 77 -11.24 11.22 -0.13
C SER A 77 -12.68 11.73 -0.26
N ARG A 78 -13.37 11.91 0.87
CA ARG A 78 -14.73 12.46 0.96
C ARG A 78 -14.87 13.21 2.28
N LEU A 79 -15.61 14.33 2.27
CA LEU A 79 -16.00 15.00 3.50
C LEU A 79 -16.90 14.09 4.36
N PRO A 80 -16.70 14.09 5.69
CA PRO A 80 -17.67 13.60 6.65
C PRO A 80 -19.04 14.27 6.42
N THR A 81 -20.12 13.49 6.58
CA THR A 81 -21.47 13.93 6.21
C THR A 81 -21.91 15.17 6.99
N ASP A 82 -21.55 15.26 8.27
CA ASP A 82 -21.79 16.42 9.13
C ASP A 82 -21.08 17.67 8.61
N GLN A 83 -19.80 17.57 8.25
CA GLN A 83 -19.01 18.68 7.70
C GLN A 83 -19.53 19.09 6.32
N ALA A 84 -19.92 18.12 5.49
CA ALA A 84 -20.52 18.38 4.18
C ALA A 84 -21.85 19.13 4.31
N LEU A 85 -22.71 18.74 5.26
CA LEU A 85 -23.97 19.43 5.54
C LEU A 85 -23.74 20.84 6.10
N TYR A 86 -22.76 21.01 6.98
CA TYR A 86 -22.39 22.32 7.50
C TYR A 86 -21.92 23.25 6.37
N VAL A 87 -21.00 22.81 5.51
CA VAL A 87 -20.54 23.58 4.35
C VAL A 87 -21.70 23.87 3.37
N ALA A 88 -22.55 22.88 3.12
CA ALA A 88 -23.72 23.05 2.25
C ALA A 88 -24.64 24.16 2.77
N SER A 89 -24.89 24.20 4.08
CA SER A 89 -25.68 25.26 4.72
C SER A 89 -25.04 26.66 4.59
N CYS A 90 -23.72 26.74 4.61
CA CYS A 90 -23.00 28.00 4.37
C CYS A 90 -23.09 28.44 2.90
N SER A 91 -23.11 27.48 1.97
CA SER A 91 -23.15 27.75 0.52
C SER A 91 -24.55 27.90 -0.08
N SER A 92 -25.62 27.61 0.69
CA SER A 92 -26.99 27.63 0.18
C SER A 92 -27.58 29.04 0.02
N GLY A 93 -26.86 30.09 0.43
CA GLY A 93 -27.27 31.47 0.19
C GLY A 93 -27.11 31.87 -1.28
N HIS A 94 -28.04 32.68 -1.80
CA HIS A 94 -27.93 33.24 -3.15
C HIS A 94 -26.68 34.13 -3.26
N LYS A 95 -25.74 33.74 -4.12
CA LYS A 95 -24.56 34.55 -4.44
C LYS A 95 -24.78 35.22 -5.79
N ASP A 96 -24.98 36.53 -5.76
CA ASP A 96 -25.03 37.33 -6.99
C ASP A 96 -23.60 37.46 -7.56
N ILE A 97 -23.39 36.87 -8.74
CA ILE A 97 -22.11 36.89 -9.47
C ILE A 97 -22.09 37.92 -10.60
N SER A 98 -23.14 38.74 -10.72
CA SER A 98 -23.33 39.68 -11.82
C SER A 98 -22.28 40.79 -11.90
N LEU A 99 -21.45 41.00 -10.87
CA LEU A 99 -20.44 42.07 -10.79
C LEU A 99 -18.99 41.54 -10.69
N SER A 100 -18.75 40.25 -10.91
CA SER A 100 -17.40 39.66 -10.89
C SER A 100 -16.91 39.44 -12.32
N PHE A 101 -16.44 40.50 -12.97
CA PHE A 101 -15.74 40.48 -14.25
C PHE A 101 -14.26 40.80 -14.07
#